data_AF-A0A820PET5-F1
#
_entry.id   AF-A0A820PET5-F1
#
_cell.length_a   1.000
_cell.length_b   1.000
_cell.length_c   1.000
_cell.angle_alpha   90.00
_cell.angle_beta   90.00
_cell.angle_gamma   90.00
#
_symmetry.space_group_name_H-M   'P 1'
#
loop_
_entity.id
_entity.type
_entity.pdbx_description
1 polymer ?
#
loop_
_entity_poly.entity_id
_entity_poly.type
_entity_poly.pdbx_seq_one_letter_code
_entity_poly.pdbx_strand_id
1 'polypeptide(L)'
;LSKRYTEGKTIVWWGFSSCTTAVSVLQSEQFLGMAGTRTMFTLQCQSARNIRNHSYFPAEDEVLLMAATQFKVVSSIDQGNLHIIQLEETTPPFPLIQPVPIVGSLPIQSNPSGEFER
;
A
#
# COMPACT_ATOMS: atom_id res chain seq x y z
N LEU A 1 -5.51 -18.55 -3.79
CA LEU A 1 -5.48 -17.08 -3.99
C LEU A 1 -5.10 -16.72 -5.42
N SER A 2 -3.98 -17.24 -5.91
CA SER A 2 -3.44 -17.07 -7.28
C SER A 2 -4.46 -17.14 -8.42
N LYS A 3 -5.38 -18.12 -8.42
CA LYS A 3 -6.41 -18.29 -9.46
C LYS A 3 -7.29 -17.04 -9.72
N ARG A 4 -7.35 -16.09 -8.78
CA ARG A 4 -8.12 -14.84 -8.93
C ARG A 4 -7.38 -13.78 -9.76
N TYR A 5 -6.06 -13.93 -9.92
CA TYR A 5 -5.18 -12.99 -10.61
C TYR A 5 -4.79 -13.56 -11.98
N THR A 6 -5.75 -13.52 -12.91
CA THR A 6 -5.50 -13.94 -14.30
C THR A 6 -4.84 -12.80 -15.06
N GLU A 7 -3.81 -13.09 -15.85
CA GLU A 7 -3.13 -12.12 -16.70
C GLU A 7 -4.12 -11.33 -17.57
N GLY A 8 -3.83 -10.03 -17.73
CA GLY A 8 -4.66 -9.10 -18.48
C GLY A 8 -5.89 -8.58 -17.72
N LYS A 9 -6.29 -9.19 -16.60
CA LYS A 9 -7.43 -8.69 -15.80
C LYS A 9 -7.04 -7.45 -15.01
N THR A 10 -8.01 -6.55 -14.85
CA THR A 10 -7.95 -5.41 -13.94
C THR A 10 -8.62 -5.76 -12.62
N ILE A 11 -8.01 -5.35 -11.52
CA ILE A 11 -8.51 -5.54 -10.16
C ILE A 11 -8.44 -4.22 -9.38
N VAL A 12 -9.22 -4.12 -8.31
CA VAL A 12 -9.09 -3.05 -7.32
C VAL A 12 -8.62 -3.65 -6.00
N TRP A 13 -7.52 -3.11 -5.48
CA TRP A 13 -6.98 -3.46 -4.18
C TRP A 13 -7.61 -2.57 -3.11
N TRP A 14 -8.68 -3.06 -2.48
CA TRP A 14 -9.53 -2.23 -1.63
C TRP A 14 -8.93 -1.82 -0.28
N GLY A 15 -8.04 -2.64 0.30
CA GLY A 15 -7.46 -2.38 1.62
C GLY A 15 -6.14 -1.61 1.55
N PHE A 16 -5.73 -1.04 2.68
CA PHE A 16 -4.33 -0.67 2.86
C PHE A 16 -3.47 -1.93 2.98
N SER A 17 -2.24 -1.89 2.50
CA SER A 17 -1.31 -3.01 2.69
C SER A 17 0.09 -2.51 2.91
N SER A 18 0.73 -3.04 3.94
CA SER A 18 2.16 -2.86 4.14
C SER A 18 2.92 -3.64 3.06
N CYS A 19 3.93 -3.02 2.49
CA CYS A 19 4.79 -3.54 1.44
C CYS A 19 6.23 -3.13 1.74
N THR A 20 7.19 -3.78 1.11
CA THR A 20 8.61 -3.46 1.27
C THR A 20 9.25 -3.20 -0.10
N THR A 21 10.21 -2.29 -0.14
CA THR A 21 11.08 -2.10 -1.31
C THR A 21 12.33 -2.99 -1.27
N ALA A 22 12.59 -3.67 -0.15
CA ALA A 22 13.74 -4.53 0.05
C ALA A 22 13.34 -6.01 -0.02
N VAL A 23 13.63 -6.68 -1.14
CA VAL A 23 13.29 -8.10 -1.35
C VAL A 23 13.86 -9.02 -0.27
N SER A 24 15.00 -8.66 0.33
CA SER A 24 15.60 -9.43 1.44
C SER A 24 14.70 -9.52 2.67
N VAL A 25 13.86 -8.51 2.93
CA VAL A 25 12.91 -8.52 4.06
C VAL A 25 11.93 -9.69 3.95
N LEU A 26 11.55 -10.08 2.72
CA LEU A 26 10.64 -11.19 2.48
C LEU A 26 11.19 -12.55 2.91
N GLN A 27 12.50 -12.70 3.14
CA GLN A 27 13.08 -13.94 3.65
C GLN A 27 12.61 -14.29 5.07
N SER A 28 12.09 -13.31 5.83
CA SER A 28 11.51 -13.54 7.15
C SER A 28 10.27 -14.44 7.08
N GLU A 29 10.17 -15.41 8.00
CA GLU A 29 8.98 -16.27 8.16
C GLU A 29 7.72 -15.50 8.60
N GLN A 30 7.87 -14.24 9.04
CA GLN A 30 6.72 -13.36 9.29
C GLN A 30 6.06 -12.84 8.00
N PHE A 31 6.77 -12.90 6.87
CA PHE A 31 6.31 -12.40 5.58
C PHE A 31 6.15 -13.53 4.55
N LEU A 32 7.12 -13.70 3.65
CA LEU A 32 7.06 -14.74 2.62
C LEU A 32 7.66 -16.06 3.12
N GLY A 33 8.82 -16.00 3.78
CA GLY A 33 9.51 -17.16 4.35
C GLY A 33 9.80 -18.26 3.33
N MET A 34 10.09 -19.47 3.85
CA MET A 34 10.39 -20.65 3.02
C MET A 34 9.39 -21.79 3.16
N ALA A 35 8.45 -21.72 4.10
CA ALA A 35 7.48 -22.78 4.37
C ALA A 35 6.06 -22.48 3.84
N GLY A 36 5.25 -23.53 3.69
CA GLY A 36 3.83 -23.44 3.33
C GLY A 36 3.51 -22.98 1.91
N THR A 37 2.21 -22.97 1.59
CA THR A 37 1.69 -22.40 0.34
C THR A 37 1.66 -20.88 0.46
N ARG A 38 2.39 -20.20 -0.42
CA ARG A 38 2.65 -18.76 -0.32
C ARG A 38 2.47 -18.04 -1.64
N THR A 39 2.28 -16.73 -1.56
CA THR A 39 2.08 -15.86 -2.72
C THR A 39 2.92 -14.60 -2.54
N MET A 40 3.76 -14.29 -3.50
CA MET A 40 4.51 -13.04 -3.58
C MET A 40 3.86 -12.13 -4.61
N PHE A 41 3.54 -10.90 -4.21
CA PHE A 41 3.10 -9.85 -5.13
C PHE A 41 4.29 -8.95 -5.45
N THR A 42 4.55 -8.75 -6.74
CA THR A 42 5.49 -7.73 -7.22
C THR A 42 4.66 -6.59 -7.79
N LEU A 43 4.82 -5.39 -7.21
CA LEU A 43 4.01 -4.22 -7.55
C LEU A 43 4.88 -3.18 -8.27
N GLN A 44 4.47 -2.79 -9.47
CA GLN A 44 4.90 -1.53 -10.08
C GLN A 44 3.82 -0.49 -9.77
N CYS A 45 4.09 0.41 -8.82
CA CYS A 45 3.12 1.38 -8.33
C CYS A 45 3.72 2.79 -8.23
N GLN A 46 2.84 3.79 -8.31
CA GLN A 46 3.14 5.22 -8.25
C GLN A 46 2.50 5.86 -7.01
N SER A 47 1.42 5.29 -6.48
CA SER A 47 0.66 5.88 -5.36
C SER A 47 1.08 5.39 -3.97
N ALA A 48 1.96 4.39 -3.87
CA ALA A 48 2.48 3.94 -2.57
C ALA A 48 3.22 5.07 -1.83
N ARG A 49 3.24 5.00 -0.50
CA ARG A 49 3.86 6.01 0.36
C ARG A 49 4.97 5.40 1.19
N ASN A 50 6.17 5.95 1.10
CA ASN A 50 7.25 5.59 2.01
C ASN A 50 6.89 6.06 3.42
N ILE A 51 6.80 5.11 4.34
CA ILE A 51 6.48 5.38 5.75
C ILE A 51 7.59 4.91 6.68
N ARG A 52 8.80 4.65 6.16
CA ARG A 52 9.95 4.15 6.93
C ARG A 52 10.21 4.97 8.20
N ASN A 53 10.10 6.30 8.13
CA ASN A 53 10.33 7.19 9.27
C ASN A 53 9.19 7.21 10.31
N HIS A 54 8.06 6.60 9.99
CA HIS A 54 6.89 6.46 10.85
C HIS A 54 6.64 5.01 11.27
N SER A 55 7.39 4.06 10.69
CA SER A 55 7.27 2.64 10.97
C SER A 55 7.89 2.30 12.32
N TYR A 56 7.24 1.38 13.03
CA TYR A 56 7.80 0.80 14.25
C TYR A 56 8.99 -0.12 13.95
N PHE A 57 9.11 -0.61 12.71
CA PHE A 57 10.19 -1.51 12.26
C PHE A 57 11.00 -0.86 11.12
N PRO A 58 11.99 0.00 11.44
CA PRO A 58 12.72 0.79 10.44
C PRO A 58 13.50 -0.04 9.41
N ALA A 59 13.79 -1.31 9.72
CA ALA A 59 14.55 -2.21 8.86
C ALA A 59 13.71 -2.85 7.74
N GLU A 60 12.39 -2.69 7.75
CA GLU A 60 11.50 -3.31 6.76
C GLU A 60 11.40 -2.53 5.45
N ASP A 61 12.00 -1.34 5.35
CA ASP A 61 11.87 -0.46 4.18
C ASP A 61 10.40 -0.30 3.74
N GLU A 62 9.56 -0.06 4.75
CA GLU A 62 8.10 -0.10 4.63
C GLU A 62 7.57 1.01 3.72
N VAL A 63 6.75 0.58 2.76
CA VAL A 63 5.92 1.40 1.90
C VAL A 63 4.46 0.98 2.08
N LEU A 64 3.59 1.95 2.34
CA LEU A 64 2.16 1.72 2.48
C LEU A 64 1.49 1.82 1.10
N LEU A 65 0.92 0.70 0.65
CA LEU A 65 0.02 0.69 -0.50
C LEU A 65 -1.33 1.29 -0.08
N MET A 66 -1.80 2.25 -0.87
CA MET A 66 -3.05 2.95 -0.61
C MET A 66 -4.26 2.07 -0.92
N ALA A 67 -5.32 2.22 -0.13
CA ALA A 67 -6.61 1.62 -0.41
C ALA A 67 -7.18 2.06 -1.76
N ALA A 68 -8.01 1.21 -2.35
CA ALA A 68 -8.66 1.38 -3.64
C ALA A 68 -7.69 1.69 -4.80
N THR A 69 -6.48 1.13 -4.76
CA THR A 69 -5.54 1.23 -5.88
C THR A 69 -5.93 0.23 -6.97
N GLN A 70 -6.04 0.69 -8.22
CA GLN A 70 -6.36 -0.19 -9.35
C GLN A 70 -5.07 -0.77 -9.94
N PHE A 71 -5.09 -2.06 -10.25
CA PHE A 71 -3.97 -2.77 -10.86
C PHE A 71 -4.42 -3.58 -12.07
N LYS A 72 -3.53 -3.72 -13.05
CA LYS A 72 -3.58 -4.76 -14.08
C LYS A 72 -2.67 -5.91 -13.67
N VAL A 73 -3.15 -7.14 -13.81
CA VAL A 73 -2.31 -8.34 -13.69
C VAL A 73 -1.46 -8.45 -14.94
N VAL A 74 -0.15 -8.25 -14.80
CA VAL A 74 0.82 -8.30 -15.90
C VAL A 74 1.21 -9.74 -16.19
N SER A 75 1.56 -10.48 -15.14
CA SER A 75 1.95 -11.89 -15.26
C SER A 75 1.63 -12.67 -13.98
N SER A 76 1.54 -13.99 -14.11
CA SER A 76 1.43 -14.89 -12.96
C SER A 76 2.15 -16.21 -13.23
N ILE A 77 2.94 -16.67 -12.27
CA ILE A 77 3.62 -17.98 -12.34
C ILE A 77 3.33 -18.81 -11.09
N ASP A 78 3.09 -20.10 -11.32
CA ASP A 78 2.96 -21.13 -10.29
C ASP A 78 4.25 -21.96 -10.27
N GLN A 79 4.95 -21.96 -9.13
CA GLN A 79 6.16 -22.75 -8.86
C GLN A 79 5.89 -23.75 -7.73
N GLY A 80 4.71 -24.36 -7.72
CA GLY A 80 4.25 -25.30 -6.72
C GLY A 80 3.79 -24.59 -5.45
N ASN A 81 4.67 -24.50 -4.46
CA ASN A 81 4.30 -23.94 -3.15
C ASN A 81 4.39 -22.40 -3.15
N LEU A 82 5.08 -21.81 -4.14
CA LEU A 82 5.22 -20.37 -4.32
C LEU A 82 4.50 -19.93 -5.59
N HIS A 83 3.57 -18.99 -5.44
CA HIS A 83 2.97 -18.28 -6.55
C HIS A 83 3.55 -16.86 -6.61
N ILE A 84 3.89 -16.38 -7.79
CA ILE A 84 4.38 -15.01 -7.98
C ILE A 84 3.42 -14.30 -8.93
N ILE A 85 2.95 -13.11 -8.53
CA ILE A 85 1.97 -12.33 -9.27
C ILE A 85 2.53 -10.93 -9.48
N GLN A 86 2.63 -10.50 -10.72
CA GLN A 86 3.08 -9.16 -11.07
C GLN A 86 1.88 -8.26 -11.36
N LEU A 87 1.83 -7.12 -10.70
CA LEU A 87 0.79 -6.12 -10.82
C LEU A 87 1.40 -4.79 -11.25
N GLU A 88 0.74 -4.10 -12.17
CA GLU A 88 1.08 -2.74 -12.59
C GLU A 88 -0.10 -1.82 -12.26
N GLU A 89 0.16 -0.75 -11.53
CA GLU A 89 -0.85 0.23 -11.15
C GLU A 89 -1.40 0.94 -12.39
N THR A 90 -2.72 1.06 -12.47
CA THR A 90 -3.41 1.75 -13.56
C THR A 90 -4.32 2.84 -13.02
N THR A 91 -4.57 3.87 -13.83
CA THR A 91 -5.54 4.91 -13.47
C THR A 91 -6.96 4.41 -13.74
N PRO A 92 -7.84 4.38 -12.73
CA PRO A 92 -9.24 4.01 -12.95
C PRO A 92 -9.98 5.09 -13.75
N PRO A 93 -11.03 4.73 -14.51
CA PRO A 93 -11.79 5.68 -15.33
C PRO A 93 -12.58 6.71 -14.49
N PHE A 94 -12.79 6.43 -13.22
CA PHE A 94 -13.39 7.33 -12.24
C PHE A 94 -12.67 7.21 -10.89
N PRO A 95 -12.66 8.26 -10.06
CA PRO A 95 -12.07 8.19 -8.73
C PRO A 95 -12.73 7.11 -7.88
N LEU A 96 -11.93 6.23 -7.28
CA LEU A 96 -12.43 5.16 -6.40
C LEU A 96 -12.54 5.60 -4.94
N ILE A 97 -11.77 6.62 -4.56
CA ILE A 97 -11.86 7.31 -3.26
C ILE A 97 -12.07 8.80 -3.55
N GLN A 98 -13.03 9.40 -2.87
CA GLN A 98 -13.25 10.84 -2.95
C GLN A 98 -12.05 11.57 -2.32
N PRO A 99 -11.40 12.50 -3.04
CA PRO A 99 -10.38 13.35 -2.44
C PRO A 99 -10.96 14.16 -1.29
N VAL A 100 -10.21 14.26 -0.18
CA VAL A 100 -10.59 15.17 0.90
C VAL A 100 -10.51 16.61 0.37
N PRO A 101 -11.58 17.41 0.46
CA PRO A 101 -11.52 18.81 0.07
C PRO A 101 -10.48 19.52 0.93
N ILE A 102 -9.51 20.19 0.30
CA ILE A 102 -8.62 21.09 1.03
C ILE A 102 -9.46 22.32 1.37
N VAL A 103 -10.08 22.32 2.54
CA VAL A 103 -10.70 23.52 3.09
C VAL A 103 -9.55 24.44 3.46
N GLY A 104 -9.42 25.56 2.74
CA GLY A 104 -8.42 26.59 3.02
C GLY A 104 -8.42 26.96 4.50
N SER A 105 -7.22 27.19 5.05
CA SER A 105 -6.93 27.54 6.44
C SER A 105 -8.13 28.16 7.17
N LEU A 106 -8.69 27.44 8.14
CA LEU A 106 -9.60 28.06 9.11
C LEU A 106 -8.86 29.27 9.69
N PRO A 107 -9.46 30.48 9.69
CA PRO A 107 -8.83 31.64 10.31
C PRO A 107 -8.52 31.28 11.77
N ILE A 108 -7.25 31.42 12.15
CA ILE A 108 -6.83 31.31 13.55
C ILE A 108 -7.61 32.39 14.31
N GLN A 109 -8.65 31.99 15.03
CA GLN A 109 -9.27 32.90 16.00
C GLN A 109 -8.24 33.11 17.10
N SER A 110 -7.62 34.29 17.11
CA SER A 110 -6.84 34.75 18.26
C SER A 110 -7.79 34.87 19.44
N ASN A 111 -7.73 33.92 20.38
CA ASN A 111 -8.39 34.11 21.67
C ASN A 111 -7.80 35.37 22.34
N PRO A 112 -8.63 36.28 22.85
CA PRO A 112 -8.13 37.38 23.67
C PRO A 112 -7.47 36.78 24.92
N SER A 113 -6.28 37.29 25.23
CA SER A 113 -5.51 36.98 26.43
C SER A 113 -6.38 37.16 27.68
N GLY A 114 -6.78 36.04 28.28
CA GLY A 114 -7.38 36.04 29.60
C GLY A 114 -6.32 36.47 30.61
N GLU A 115 -6.53 37.63 31.23
CA GLU A 115 -5.85 38.03 32.45
C GLU A 115 -6.11 36.97 33.53
N PHE A 116 -5.05 36.28 33.96
CA PHE A 116 -5.06 35.58 35.24
C PHE A 116 -4.91 36.64 36.33
N GLU A 117 -6.02 37.06 36.90
CA GLU A 117 -6.03 37.76 38.19
C GLU A 117 -5.64 36.78 39.32
N ARG A 118 -4.93 37.33 40.30
CA ARG A 118 -4.07 36.67 41.29
C ARG A 118 -4.80 35.81 42.33
#